data_AF-A0A955XS20-F1
#
_entry.id   AF-A0A955XS20-F1
#
_cell.length_a   1.000
_cell.length_b   1.000
_cell.length_c   1.000
_cell.angle_alpha   90.00
_cell.angle_beta   90.00
_cell.angle_gamma   90.00
#
_symmetry.space_group_name_H-M   'P 1'
#
loop_
_entity.id
_entity.type
_entity.pdbx_description
1 polymer ?
#
loop_
_entity_poly.entity_id
_entity_poly.type
_entity_poly.pdbx_seq_one_letter_code
_entity_poly.pdbx_strand_id
1 'polypeptide(L)'
;MAREGKPWLIMPPIFPTMRLTQPLFLSYYVPYRAWLEFGSIRFPLSLGTRVDRIAAREGYLGHTFPTSNHAVVLLDRTAETAANDLWPALSNPTGVILPAHARALGPSVRDELISRFGEDAFAALVETAEVRRRLIEVVYEINERTSCSHFTMFQVPLRGYDSDELERMQRWIQPVGDCAAITGAEHQLLNEISRQLGRTPGLREGIQSLTAAMARTVAVHEIRHVMDGAQPVECSECPSYLDEQSIRELSAYSAEIAHGDLPMTAFFQVCHYLHMEDRNTPHARALRFLTTSLGECGNYPPSDFADQARQLDLRLFGEREVIPLPEDFPTRLRTRDY
;
A
#
# COMPACT_ATOMS: atom_id res chain seq x y z
N MET A 1 3.77 -14.03 24.87
CA MET A 1 2.62 -13.78 25.78
C MET A 1 2.32 -12.29 25.75
N ALA A 2 1.18 -11.90 25.16
CA ALA A 2 0.70 -10.52 25.22
C ALA A 2 0.39 -10.17 26.68
N ARG A 3 0.93 -9.05 27.17
CA ARG A 3 0.62 -8.54 28.51
C ARG A 3 -0.68 -7.73 28.42
N GLU A 4 -1.59 -8.01 29.34
CA GLU A 4 -2.82 -7.27 29.59
C GLU A 4 -2.53 -5.76 29.73
N GLY A 5 -3.33 -4.91 29.10
CA GLY A 5 -3.20 -3.45 29.16
C GLY A 5 -2.19 -2.81 28.20
N LYS A 6 -1.56 -3.58 27.29
CA LYS A 6 -0.70 -3.02 26.23
C LYS A 6 -1.35 -3.22 24.86
N PRO A 7 -1.17 -2.30 23.89
CA PRO A 7 -1.94 -2.25 22.66
C PRO A 7 -1.45 -3.32 21.68
N TRP A 8 -1.85 -4.57 21.90
CA TRP A 8 -1.47 -5.70 21.06
C TRP A 8 -2.68 -6.30 20.37
N LEU A 9 -2.46 -6.79 19.15
CA LEU A 9 -3.40 -7.62 18.39
C LEU A 9 -2.70 -8.91 18.01
N ILE A 10 -3.37 -10.05 18.17
CA ILE A 10 -2.89 -11.35 17.71
C ILE A 10 -3.85 -11.85 16.65
N MET A 11 -3.33 -12.19 15.48
CA MET A 11 -4.12 -12.61 14.33
C MET A 11 -3.61 -13.95 13.80
N PRO A 12 -4.48 -14.88 13.39
CA PRO A 12 -4.06 -16.00 12.55
C PRO A 12 -3.66 -15.49 11.16
N PRO A 13 -2.79 -16.20 10.40
CA PRO A 13 -2.62 -15.90 8.99
C PRO A 13 -3.93 -16.13 8.24
N ILE A 14 -4.24 -15.23 7.31
CA ILE A 14 -5.50 -15.20 6.58
C ILE A 14 -5.49 -16.19 5.41
N PHE A 15 -4.30 -16.60 4.94
CA PHE A 15 -4.15 -17.56 3.85
C PHE A 15 -3.90 -18.99 4.38
N PRO A 16 -4.78 -19.96 4.06
CA PRO A 16 -4.60 -21.37 4.39
C PRO A 16 -3.60 -22.09 3.47
N THR A 17 -2.90 -21.38 2.59
CA THR A 17 -2.05 -21.99 1.55
C THR A 17 -0.81 -22.67 2.08
N MET A 18 -0.38 -22.36 3.29
CA MET A 18 0.60 -23.20 3.97
C MET A 18 -0.15 -24.29 4.74
N ARG A 19 0.02 -25.56 4.31
CA ARG A 19 -0.22 -26.73 5.17
C ARG A 19 0.78 -26.70 6.33
N LEU A 20 0.71 -25.70 7.20
CA LEU A 20 1.47 -25.68 8.43
C LEU A 20 0.80 -26.69 9.36
N THR A 21 1.59 -27.64 9.83
CA THR A 21 1.19 -28.59 10.88
C THR A 21 1.03 -27.90 12.24
N GLN A 22 1.33 -26.60 12.33
CA GLN A 22 1.26 -25.79 13.55
C GLN A 22 0.52 -24.48 13.28
N PRO A 23 -0.31 -24.00 14.23
CA PRO A 23 -0.95 -22.70 14.12
C PRO A 23 0.11 -21.59 14.17
N LEU A 24 0.18 -20.79 13.12
CA LEU A 24 0.97 -19.56 13.09
C LEU A 24 0.12 -18.44 13.70
N PHE A 25 0.72 -17.63 14.57
CA PHE A 25 0.07 -16.43 15.12
C PHE A 25 0.98 -15.23 14.86
N LEU A 26 0.41 -14.20 14.24
CA LEU A 26 1.06 -12.94 13.97
C LEU A 26 0.71 -11.96 15.08
N SER A 27 1.69 -11.20 15.56
CA SER A 27 1.53 -10.27 16.67
C SER A 27 1.81 -8.85 16.22
N TYR A 28 0.90 -7.93 16.54
CA TYR A 28 0.98 -6.53 16.14
C TYR A 28 0.91 -5.61 17.35
N TYR A 29 1.75 -4.58 17.35
CA TYR A 29 1.61 -3.40 18.19
C TYR A 29 0.62 -2.44 17.52
N VAL A 30 -0.31 -1.88 18.28
CA VAL A 30 -1.38 -1.02 17.77
C VAL A 30 -1.12 0.43 18.20
N PRO A 31 -0.37 1.23 17.41
CA PRO A 31 -0.10 2.63 17.73
C PRO A 31 -1.35 3.53 17.73
N TYR A 32 -2.40 3.13 17.02
CA TYR A 32 -3.65 3.88 16.95
C TYR A 32 -4.85 2.93 16.95
N ARG A 33 -5.87 3.28 17.73
CA ARG A 33 -7.17 2.61 17.74
C ARG A 33 -8.26 3.66 17.93
N ALA A 34 -9.27 3.60 17.07
CA ALA A 34 -10.50 4.36 17.22
C ALA A 34 -11.69 3.41 17.30
N TRP A 35 -12.75 3.85 17.96
CA TRP A 35 -14.06 3.22 17.87
C TRP A 35 -14.91 4.05 16.92
N LEU A 36 -15.48 3.39 15.93
CA LEU A 36 -16.37 3.99 14.95
C LEU A 36 -17.80 3.54 15.21
N GLU A 37 -18.75 4.42 14.92
CA GLU A 37 -20.18 4.18 15.07
C GLU A 37 -20.87 4.57 13.76
N PHE A 38 -21.57 3.60 13.15
CA PHE A 38 -22.33 3.78 11.91
C PHE A 38 -23.70 3.14 12.10
N GLY A 39 -24.75 3.97 12.10
CA GLY A 39 -26.08 3.55 12.53
C GLY A 39 -26.07 2.89 13.92
N SER A 40 -26.40 1.60 13.99
CA SER A 40 -26.39 0.80 15.22
C SER A 40 -25.13 -0.04 15.42
N ILE A 41 -24.17 0.01 14.49
CA ILE A 41 -22.97 -0.82 14.53
C ILE A 41 -21.84 0.01 15.15
N ARG A 42 -21.24 -0.51 16.22
CA ARG A 42 -20.01 0.03 16.82
C ARG A 42 -18.88 -0.96 16.63
N PHE A 43 -17.75 -0.49 16.12
CA PHE A 43 -16.62 -1.38 15.86
C PHE A 43 -15.26 -0.68 15.96
N PRO A 44 -14.18 -1.43 16.23
CA PRO A 44 -12.84 -0.85 16.30
C PRO A 44 -12.19 -0.76 14.92
N LEU A 45 -11.51 0.35 14.68
CA LEU A 45 -10.46 0.49 13.66
C LEU A 45 -9.10 0.46 14.37
N SER A 46 -8.13 -0.27 13.84
CA SER A 46 -6.77 -0.30 14.40
C SER A 46 -5.70 -0.23 13.34
N LEU A 47 -4.66 0.55 13.61
CA LEU A 47 -3.44 0.56 12.80
C LEU A 47 -2.43 -0.34 13.50
N GLY A 48 -1.89 -1.36 12.83
CA GLY A 48 -1.02 -2.38 13.41
C GLY A 48 0.37 -2.43 12.77
N THR A 49 1.41 -2.43 13.60
CA THR A 49 2.82 -2.69 13.22
C THR A 49 3.19 -4.07 13.73
N ARG A 50 3.72 -4.94 12.87
CA ARG A 50 4.08 -6.30 13.24
C ARG A 50 5.25 -6.31 14.21
N VAL A 51 5.22 -7.17 15.22
CA VAL A 51 6.27 -7.25 16.25
C VAL A 51 6.88 -8.63 16.43
N ASP A 52 6.28 -9.66 15.82
CA ASP A 52 6.94 -10.95 15.73
C ASP A 52 8.11 -10.90 14.74
N ARG A 53 9.10 -11.77 14.94
CA ARG A 53 10.30 -11.90 14.09
C ARG A 53 10.15 -13.01 13.05
N ILE A 54 8.93 -13.33 12.65
CA ILE A 54 8.68 -14.42 11.73
C ILE A 54 8.86 -13.89 10.31
N ALA A 55 9.63 -14.60 9.49
CA ALA A 55 9.85 -14.29 8.07
C ALA A 55 8.63 -14.64 7.19
N ALA A 56 7.42 -14.38 7.69
CA ALA A 56 6.20 -14.42 6.89
C ALA A 56 5.89 -12.99 6.43
N ARG A 57 5.29 -12.82 5.25
CA ARG A 57 4.89 -11.52 4.72
C ARG A 57 3.41 -11.56 4.37
N GLU A 58 2.65 -10.59 4.83
CA GLU A 58 1.22 -10.46 4.55
C GLU A 58 1.00 -10.00 3.11
N GLY A 59 0.12 -10.68 2.38
CA GLY A 59 -0.25 -10.35 1.00
C GLY A 59 -1.33 -9.27 0.88
N TYR A 60 -1.61 -8.52 1.95
CA TYR A 60 -2.68 -7.53 2.02
C TYR A 60 -2.22 -6.31 2.84
N LEU A 61 -2.86 -5.15 2.63
CA LEU A 61 -2.58 -3.93 3.41
C LEU A 61 -3.48 -3.78 4.61
N GLY A 62 -4.69 -4.33 4.56
CA GLY A 62 -5.67 -4.28 5.62
C GLY A 62 -6.49 -5.56 5.66
N HIS A 63 -7.24 -5.71 6.74
CA HIS A 63 -8.20 -6.79 6.87
C HIS A 63 -9.33 -6.42 7.82
N THR A 64 -10.53 -6.90 7.48
CA THR A 64 -11.69 -6.88 8.36
C THR A 64 -12.01 -8.27 8.89
N PHE A 65 -12.09 -8.39 10.21
CA PHE A 65 -12.52 -9.61 10.91
C PHE A 65 -14.04 -9.70 10.97
N PRO A 66 -14.70 -10.62 10.24
CA PRO A 66 -16.15 -10.65 10.18
C PRO A 66 -16.82 -11.00 11.51
N THR A 67 -16.14 -11.72 12.40
CA THR A 67 -16.69 -12.16 13.69
C THR A 67 -16.67 -11.07 14.76
N SER A 68 -15.74 -10.11 14.66
CA SER A 68 -15.58 -9.02 15.63
C SER A 68 -15.83 -7.64 15.02
N ASN A 69 -16.19 -7.58 13.74
CA ASN A 69 -16.32 -6.35 12.95
C ASN A 69 -15.08 -5.44 13.04
N HIS A 70 -13.90 -6.02 13.25
CA HIS A 70 -12.68 -5.24 13.50
C HIS A 70 -11.94 -4.95 12.20
N ALA A 71 -11.88 -3.68 11.81
CA ALA A 71 -11.06 -3.21 10.70
C ALA A 71 -9.61 -2.97 11.15
N VAL A 72 -8.64 -3.52 10.42
CA VAL A 72 -7.21 -3.43 10.73
C VAL A 72 -6.45 -2.98 9.51
N VAL A 73 -5.60 -1.96 9.65
CA VAL A 73 -4.61 -1.57 8.64
C VAL A 73 -3.23 -2.03 9.10
N LEU A 74 -2.49 -2.73 8.24
CA LEU A 74 -1.13 -3.18 8.48
C LEU A 74 -0.14 -2.10 8.06
N LEU A 75 0.37 -1.35 9.03
CA LEU A 75 1.25 -0.20 8.80
C LEU A 75 2.54 -0.56 8.10
N ASP A 76 3.07 -1.74 8.38
CA ASP A 76 4.32 -2.23 7.81
C ASP A 76 4.19 -2.47 6.30
N ARG A 77 3.06 -3.08 5.90
CA ARG A 77 2.72 -3.33 4.50
C ARG A 77 2.37 -2.04 3.77
N THR A 78 1.64 -1.16 4.47
CA THR A 78 1.24 0.17 3.99
C THR A 78 2.46 1.05 3.74
N ALA A 79 3.42 1.09 4.68
CA ALA A 79 4.66 1.84 4.56
C ALA A 79 5.54 1.31 3.42
N GLU A 80 5.64 -0.01 3.28
CA GLU A 80 6.38 -0.60 2.17
C GLU A 80 5.76 -0.22 0.81
N THR A 81 4.44 -0.34 0.68
CA THR A 81 3.73 0.01 -0.57
C THR A 81 3.84 1.50 -0.88
N ALA A 82 3.66 2.34 0.14
CA ALA A 82 3.86 3.78 0.02
C ALA A 82 5.28 4.11 -0.46
N ALA A 83 6.31 3.47 0.10
CA ALA A 83 7.69 3.76 -0.24
C ALA A 83 8.18 3.13 -1.54
N ASN A 84 7.62 1.99 -1.95
CA ASN A 84 8.06 1.25 -3.13
C ASN A 84 7.26 1.61 -4.38
N ASP A 85 6.01 2.05 -4.22
CA ASP A 85 5.11 2.18 -5.36
C ASP A 85 4.65 3.64 -5.50
N LEU A 86 4.15 4.23 -4.42
CA LEU A 86 3.61 5.60 -4.44
C LEU A 86 4.73 6.67 -4.50
N TRP A 87 5.77 6.56 -3.67
CA TRP A 87 6.85 7.55 -3.61
C TRP A 87 7.59 7.72 -4.95
N PRO A 88 8.02 6.65 -5.65
CA PRO A 88 8.59 6.79 -7.00
C PRO A 88 7.69 7.53 -8.00
N ALA A 89 6.36 7.36 -7.88
CA ALA A 89 5.39 8.01 -8.76
C ALA A 89 5.26 9.52 -8.51
N LEU A 90 5.82 10.06 -7.42
CA LEU A 90 5.86 11.51 -7.16
C LEU A 90 6.93 12.24 -7.99
N SER A 91 7.78 11.50 -8.70
CA SER A 91 8.82 12.07 -9.57
C SER A 91 8.23 12.82 -10.76
N ASN A 92 8.98 13.80 -11.28
CA ASN A 92 8.58 14.53 -12.48
C ASN A 92 8.70 13.58 -13.70
N PRO A 93 7.65 13.40 -14.54
CA PRO A 93 7.66 12.42 -15.63
C PRO A 93 8.68 12.68 -16.76
N THR A 94 9.42 13.80 -16.76
CA THR A 94 10.34 14.14 -17.83
C THR A 94 11.57 13.21 -17.86
N GLY A 95 11.68 12.38 -18.90
CA GLY A 95 12.86 11.55 -19.16
C GLY A 95 12.92 10.22 -18.41
N VAL A 96 11.84 9.82 -17.71
CA VAL A 96 11.82 8.66 -16.81
C VAL A 96 10.94 7.53 -17.35
N ILE A 97 11.44 6.28 -17.29
CA ILE A 97 10.66 5.07 -17.56
C ILE A 97 9.92 4.66 -16.27
N LEU A 98 8.79 5.29 -15.98
CA LEU A 98 7.85 4.83 -14.95
C LEU A 98 6.82 3.84 -15.54
N PRO A 99 6.19 2.95 -14.75
CA PRO A 99 5.00 2.23 -15.19
C PRO A 99 3.91 3.18 -15.72
N ALA A 100 3.09 2.71 -16.67
CA ALA A 100 2.10 3.58 -17.34
C ALA A 100 1.18 4.30 -16.36
N HIS A 101 0.70 3.60 -15.32
CA HIS A 101 -0.16 4.18 -14.29
C HIS A 101 0.55 5.23 -13.43
N ALA A 102 1.83 5.00 -13.08
CA ALA A 102 2.61 5.98 -12.34
C ALA A 102 2.86 7.26 -13.14
N ARG A 103 3.07 7.16 -14.46
CA ARG A 103 3.18 8.35 -15.34
C ARG A 103 1.87 9.12 -15.44
N ALA A 104 0.76 8.40 -15.57
CA ALA A 104 -0.55 8.99 -15.82
C ALA A 104 -1.15 9.63 -14.56
N LEU A 105 -1.06 8.92 -13.42
CA LEU A 105 -1.71 9.31 -12.17
C LEU A 105 -0.78 10.09 -11.22
N GLY A 106 0.55 9.91 -11.34
CA GLY A 106 1.55 10.50 -10.45
C GLY A 106 1.41 12.02 -10.22
N PRO A 107 1.21 12.84 -11.27
CA PRO A 107 0.98 14.28 -11.10
C PRO A 107 -0.26 14.60 -10.25
N SER A 108 -1.40 13.97 -10.54
CA SER A 108 -2.65 14.19 -9.79
C SER A 108 -2.58 13.70 -8.34
N VAL A 109 -1.89 12.57 -8.11
CA VAL A 109 -1.59 12.06 -6.77
C VAL A 109 -0.73 13.06 -5.99
N ARG A 110 0.33 13.58 -6.61
CA ARG A 110 1.20 14.58 -5.98
C ARG A 110 0.42 15.85 -5.61
N ASP A 111 -0.40 16.35 -6.53
CA ASP A 111 -1.20 17.56 -6.31
C ASP A 111 -2.22 17.34 -5.17
N GLU A 112 -2.87 16.17 -5.14
CA GLU A 112 -3.77 15.77 -4.05
C GLU A 112 -3.07 15.72 -2.69
N LEU A 113 -1.91 15.05 -2.61
CA LEU A 113 -1.14 14.93 -1.37
C LEU A 113 -0.65 16.30 -0.86
N ILE A 114 -0.13 17.15 -1.75
CA ILE A 114 0.30 18.52 -1.42
C ILE A 114 -0.90 19.34 -0.94
N SER A 115 -2.04 19.27 -1.63
CA SER A 115 -3.25 19.99 -1.22
C SER A 115 -3.76 19.54 0.15
N ARG A 116 -3.65 18.25 0.48
CA ARG A 116 -4.19 17.69 1.71
C ARG A 116 -3.29 17.91 2.93
N PHE A 117 -1.98 17.78 2.75
CA PHE A 117 -1.01 17.71 3.85
C PHE A 117 0.04 18.85 3.84
N GLY A 118 0.04 19.68 2.79
CA GLY A 118 0.97 20.78 2.61
C GLY A 118 2.25 20.36 1.88
N GLU A 119 2.85 21.32 1.17
CA GLU A 119 4.07 21.13 0.36
C GLU A 119 5.27 20.68 1.22
N ASP A 120 5.46 21.30 2.39
CA ASP A 120 6.57 20.99 3.31
C ASP A 120 6.60 19.50 3.73
N ALA A 121 5.44 18.85 3.82
CA ALA A 121 5.36 17.44 4.20
C ALA A 121 5.87 16.49 3.11
N PHE A 122 5.87 16.93 1.84
CA PHE A 122 6.19 16.09 0.69
C PHE A 122 7.41 16.58 -0.11
N ALA A 123 7.95 17.76 0.18
CA ALA A 123 9.09 18.34 -0.53
C ALA A 123 10.27 17.35 -0.63
N ALA A 124 10.70 16.77 0.49
CA ALA A 124 11.78 15.77 0.51
C ALA A 124 11.45 14.52 -0.31
N LEU A 125 10.19 14.05 -0.29
CA LEU A 125 9.75 12.90 -1.07
C LEU A 125 9.78 13.19 -2.57
N VAL A 126 9.27 14.35 -2.99
CA VAL A 126 9.27 14.76 -4.40
C VAL A 126 10.70 14.91 -4.92
N GLU A 127 11.58 15.55 -4.14
CA GLU A 127 13.01 15.73 -4.49
C GLU A 127 13.73 14.38 -4.68
N THR A 128 13.40 13.39 -3.86
CA THR A 128 14.08 12.09 -3.82
C THR A 128 13.32 10.96 -4.49
N ALA A 129 12.18 11.23 -5.12
CA ALA A 129 11.34 10.21 -5.76
C ALA A 129 12.10 9.42 -6.84
N GLU A 130 12.90 10.09 -7.67
CA GLU A 130 13.73 9.43 -8.66
C GLU A 130 14.83 8.57 -8.01
N VAL A 131 15.43 9.05 -6.93
CA VAL A 131 16.45 8.33 -6.17
C VAL A 131 15.87 7.04 -5.58
N ARG A 132 14.66 7.11 -5.00
CA ARG A 132 13.94 5.95 -4.49
C ARG A 132 13.61 4.96 -5.61
N ARG A 133 13.13 5.44 -6.76
CA ARG A 133 12.87 4.60 -7.94
C ARG A 133 14.12 3.80 -8.34
N ARG A 134 15.27 4.48 -8.49
CA ARG A 134 16.53 3.83 -8.89
C ARG A 134 16.98 2.78 -7.89
N LEU A 135 16.72 2.97 -6.59
CA LEU A 135 16.98 1.97 -5.56
C LEU A 135 16.14 0.70 -5.78
N ILE A 136 14.86 0.87 -6.12
CA ILE A 136 13.95 -0.26 -6.36
C ILE A 136 14.34 -0.99 -7.64
N GLU A 137 14.69 -0.25 -8.69
CA GLU A 137 15.13 -0.82 -9.97
C GLU A 137 16.40 -1.66 -9.82
N VAL A 138 17.45 -1.15 -9.16
CA VAL A 138 18.68 -1.92 -8.98
C VAL A 138 18.43 -3.18 -8.13
N VAL A 139 17.55 -3.11 -7.13
CA VAL A 139 17.16 -4.30 -6.35
C VAL A 139 16.37 -5.29 -7.20
N TYR A 140 15.49 -4.81 -8.07
CA TYR A 140 14.74 -5.65 -9.00
C TYR A 140 15.69 -6.35 -10.00
N GLU A 141 16.61 -5.61 -10.63
CA GLU A 141 17.62 -6.15 -11.56
C GLU A 141 18.49 -7.22 -10.90
N ILE A 142 18.90 -7.02 -9.65
CA ILE A 142 19.61 -8.02 -8.84
C ILE A 142 18.74 -9.27 -8.64
N ASN A 143 17.47 -9.09 -8.26
CA ASN A 143 16.56 -10.20 -7.98
C ASN A 143 16.10 -10.96 -9.24
N GLU A 144 16.10 -10.35 -10.44
CA GLU A 144 15.82 -11.07 -11.70
C GLU A 144 16.82 -12.21 -11.94
N ARG A 145 18.04 -12.07 -11.41
CA ARG A 145 19.11 -13.07 -11.51
C ARG A 145 19.08 -14.11 -10.39
N THR A 146 18.11 -14.08 -9.48
CA THR A 146 18.03 -15.02 -8.34
C THR A 146 18.03 -16.48 -8.79
N SER A 147 17.43 -16.79 -9.94
CA SER A 147 17.30 -18.16 -10.47
C SER A 147 18.65 -18.85 -10.68
N CYS A 148 19.72 -18.11 -11.00
CA CYS A 148 21.07 -18.65 -11.18
C CYS A 148 22.10 -18.12 -10.17
N SER A 149 21.95 -16.90 -9.66
CA SER A 149 22.86 -16.38 -8.62
C SER A 149 22.61 -16.99 -7.23
N HIS A 150 21.42 -17.56 -7.02
CA HIS A 150 20.93 -18.02 -5.70
C HIS A 150 20.98 -16.92 -4.61
N PHE A 151 21.02 -15.65 -5.03
CA PHE A 151 21.03 -14.48 -4.17
C PHE A 151 19.73 -13.69 -4.34
N THR A 152 19.18 -13.22 -3.23
CA THR A 152 17.96 -12.39 -3.22
C THR A 152 18.09 -11.31 -2.17
N MET A 153 17.69 -10.10 -2.54
CA MET A 153 17.48 -8.98 -1.65
C MET A 153 16.02 -8.97 -1.22
N PHE A 154 15.76 -9.34 0.04
CA PHE A 154 14.40 -9.51 0.55
C PHE A 154 13.70 -8.21 0.95
N GLN A 155 14.46 -7.18 1.30
CA GLN A 155 13.93 -5.92 1.82
C GLN A 155 14.66 -4.73 1.20
N VAL A 156 13.91 -3.66 0.94
CA VAL A 156 14.42 -2.36 0.51
C VAL A 156 14.14 -1.35 1.61
N PRO A 157 15.10 -1.10 2.53
CA PRO A 157 14.92 -0.19 3.64
C PRO A 157 14.41 1.17 3.17
N LEU A 158 13.49 1.78 3.94
CA LEU A 158 12.78 3.01 3.54
C LEU A 158 13.74 4.16 3.22
N ARG A 159 14.89 4.23 3.89
CA ARG A 159 15.91 5.28 3.71
C ARG A 159 17.20 4.78 3.06
N GLY A 160 17.13 3.63 2.37
CA GLY A 160 18.30 2.93 1.85
C GLY A 160 19.02 2.11 2.92
N TYR A 161 19.97 1.29 2.47
CA TYR A 161 20.70 0.34 3.29
C TYR A 161 21.68 1.05 4.24
N ASP A 162 21.83 0.52 5.46
CA ASP A 162 22.83 1.04 6.38
C ASP A 162 24.26 0.66 5.97
N SER A 163 25.26 1.29 6.61
CA SER A 163 26.67 1.03 6.28
C SER A 163 27.08 -0.41 6.50
N ASP A 164 26.54 -1.05 7.55
CA ASP A 164 26.92 -2.39 7.95
C ASP A 164 26.30 -3.43 7.01
N GLU A 165 25.09 -3.18 6.52
CA GLU A 165 24.42 -3.92 5.46
C GLU A 165 25.21 -3.83 4.15
N LEU A 166 25.57 -2.62 3.73
CA LEU A 166 26.36 -2.39 2.52
C LEU A 166 27.74 -3.06 2.62
N GLU A 167 28.40 -3.03 3.78
CA GLU A 167 29.65 -3.74 4.01
C GLU A 167 29.44 -5.26 3.91
N ARG A 168 28.40 -5.80 4.56
CA ARG A 168 28.05 -7.23 4.44
C ARG A 168 27.76 -7.66 3.01
N MET A 169 27.19 -6.78 2.17
CA MET A 169 26.93 -7.06 0.76
C MET A 169 28.21 -7.22 -0.07
N GLN A 170 29.34 -6.66 0.35
CA GLN A 170 30.60 -6.76 -0.41
C GLN A 170 31.03 -8.21 -0.67
N ARG A 171 30.70 -9.14 0.24
CA ARG A 171 31.01 -10.57 0.09
C ARG A 171 30.28 -11.24 -1.09
N TRP A 172 29.25 -10.60 -1.63
CA TRP A 172 28.45 -11.07 -2.75
C TRP A 172 28.80 -10.38 -4.07
N ILE A 173 29.77 -9.45 -4.06
CA ILE A 173 30.23 -8.78 -5.27
C ILE A 173 30.97 -9.78 -6.16
N GLN A 174 30.57 -9.83 -7.43
CA GLN A 174 31.16 -10.68 -8.45
C GLN A 174 31.52 -9.83 -9.69
N PRO A 175 32.46 -10.30 -10.54
CA PRO A 175 32.69 -9.70 -11.85
C PRO A 175 31.39 -9.64 -12.65
N VAL A 176 31.29 -8.66 -13.56
CA VAL A 176 30.11 -8.51 -14.44
C VAL A 176 29.86 -9.80 -15.22
N GLY A 177 28.63 -10.27 -15.19
CA GLY A 177 28.16 -11.45 -15.90
C GLY A 177 26.68 -11.72 -15.62
N ASP A 178 26.05 -12.53 -16.45
CA ASP A 178 24.59 -12.73 -16.47
C ASP A 178 24.01 -13.32 -15.16
N CYS A 179 24.85 -13.96 -14.35
CA CYS A 179 24.46 -14.57 -13.07
C CYS A 179 25.19 -13.96 -11.86
N ALA A 180 25.78 -12.77 -12.02
CA ALA A 180 26.41 -12.06 -10.91
C ALA A 180 25.36 -11.78 -9.82
N ALA A 181 25.66 -12.19 -8.57
CA ALA A 181 24.80 -11.90 -7.42
C ALA A 181 24.64 -10.39 -7.24
N ILE A 182 25.76 -9.66 -7.10
CA ILE A 182 25.82 -8.20 -7.14
C ILE A 182 27.07 -7.82 -7.95
N THR A 183 26.96 -6.87 -8.86
CA THR A 183 28.13 -6.29 -9.54
C THR A 183 28.73 -5.15 -8.74
N GLY A 184 30.00 -4.82 -8.96
CA GLY A 184 30.63 -3.68 -8.30
C GLY A 184 29.91 -2.34 -8.55
N ALA A 185 29.35 -2.16 -9.76
CA ALA A 185 28.60 -0.96 -10.13
C ALA A 185 27.27 -0.86 -9.38
N GLU A 186 26.53 -1.97 -9.25
CA GLU A 186 25.28 -2.01 -8.49
C GLU A 186 25.53 -1.75 -7.00
N HIS A 187 26.58 -2.33 -6.42
CA HIS A 187 26.95 -2.06 -5.02
C HIS A 187 27.30 -0.59 -4.79
N GLN A 188 28.09 0.01 -5.69
CA GLN A 188 28.41 1.43 -5.62
C GLN A 188 27.14 2.29 -5.72
N LEU A 189 26.24 1.97 -6.64
CA LEU A 189 24.96 2.67 -6.81
C LEU A 189 24.08 2.56 -5.55
N LEU A 190 23.96 1.37 -4.97
CA LEU A 190 23.24 1.14 -3.71
C LEU A 190 23.81 2.01 -2.59
N ASN A 191 25.13 2.11 -2.46
CA ASN A 191 25.79 2.96 -1.48
C ASN A 191 25.52 4.46 -1.71
N GLU A 192 25.65 4.93 -2.96
CA GLU A 192 25.41 6.33 -3.32
C GLU A 192 23.98 6.75 -3.01
N ILE A 193 22.99 5.94 -3.42
CA ILE A 193 21.57 6.18 -3.18
C ILE A 193 21.28 6.15 -1.67
N SER A 194 21.76 5.12 -0.95
CA SER A 194 21.49 4.98 0.48
C SER A 194 22.06 6.14 1.29
N ARG A 195 23.25 6.64 0.92
CA ARG A 195 23.83 7.84 1.51
C ARG A 195 22.99 9.10 1.22
N GLN A 196 22.47 9.24 0.01
CA GLN A 196 21.63 10.38 -0.37
C GLN A 196 20.32 10.38 0.43
N LEU A 197 19.57 9.27 0.41
CA LEU A 197 18.32 9.12 1.17
C LEU A 197 18.58 9.25 2.68
N GLY A 198 19.62 8.60 3.20
CA GLY A 198 19.99 8.66 4.61
C GLY A 198 20.32 10.08 5.12
N ARG A 199 20.76 10.99 4.25
CA ARG A 199 21.13 12.37 4.63
C ARG A 199 20.09 13.42 4.26
N THR A 200 19.01 13.06 3.58
CA THR A 200 17.98 14.01 3.14
C THR A 200 17.18 14.53 4.34
N PRO A 201 17.22 15.84 4.66
CA PRO A 201 16.43 16.41 5.75
C PRO A 201 14.93 16.25 5.50
N GLY A 202 14.15 16.01 6.56
CA GLY A 202 12.69 15.89 6.47
C GLY A 202 12.18 14.61 5.80
N LEU A 203 13.06 13.77 5.23
CA LEU A 203 12.63 12.58 4.51
C LEU A 203 11.88 11.57 5.40
N ARG A 204 12.32 11.41 6.65
CA ARG A 204 11.65 10.51 7.60
C ARG A 204 10.22 10.97 7.84
N GLU A 205 10.01 12.26 8.12
CA GLU A 205 8.70 12.87 8.34
C GLU A 205 7.83 12.77 7.08
N GLY A 206 8.42 12.92 5.90
CA GLY A 206 7.76 12.68 4.62
C GLY A 206 7.26 11.25 4.49
N ILE A 207 8.11 10.25 4.70
CA ILE A 207 7.73 8.82 4.65
C ILE A 207 6.60 8.52 5.64
N GLN A 208 6.65 9.09 6.85
CA GLN A 208 5.58 8.95 7.86
C GLN A 208 4.25 9.57 7.39
N SER A 209 4.31 10.70 6.67
CA SER A 209 3.14 11.39 6.13
C SER A 209 2.55 10.63 4.93
N LEU A 210 3.40 10.10 4.04
CA LEU A 210 2.98 9.26 2.92
C LEU A 210 2.37 7.93 3.40
N THR A 211 2.95 7.32 4.44
CA THR A 211 2.39 6.13 5.08
C THR A 211 1.03 6.43 5.69
N ALA A 212 0.87 7.59 6.32
CA ALA A 212 -0.43 8.03 6.85
C ALA A 212 -1.45 8.23 5.73
N ALA A 213 -1.08 8.88 4.63
CA ALA A 213 -1.95 9.05 3.46
C ALA A 213 -2.46 7.70 2.92
N MET A 214 -1.56 6.74 2.69
CA MET A 214 -1.95 5.39 2.25
C MET A 214 -2.76 4.64 3.31
N ALA A 215 -2.46 4.80 4.61
CA ALA A 215 -3.25 4.16 5.66
C ALA A 215 -4.69 4.67 5.71
N ARG A 216 -4.95 5.92 5.29
CA ARG A 216 -6.29 6.49 5.21
C ARG A 216 -7.12 5.81 4.14
N THR A 217 -6.57 5.62 2.94
CA THR A 217 -7.27 4.95 1.84
C THR A 217 -7.62 3.50 2.23
N VAL A 218 -6.64 2.75 2.72
CA VAL A 218 -6.85 1.38 3.22
C VAL A 218 -7.86 1.33 4.37
N ALA A 219 -7.86 2.30 5.29
CA ALA A 219 -8.83 2.32 6.38
C ALA A 219 -10.27 2.45 5.87
N VAL A 220 -10.53 3.32 4.89
CA VAL A 220 -11.87 3.47 4.29
C VAL A 220 -12.31 2.16 3.64
N HIS A 221 -11.42 1.48 2.92
CA HIS A 221 -11.66 0.17 2.33
C HIS A 221 -12.11 -0.86 3.38
N GLU A 222 -11.32 -1.03 4.45
CA GLU A 222 -11.62 -2.03 5.48
C GLU A 222 -12.89 -1.68 6.26
N ILE A 223 -13.15 -0.39 6.52
CA ILE A 223 -14.39 0.06 7.15
C ILE A 223 -15.60 -0.31 6.29
N ARG A 224 -15.52 -0.16 4.97
CA ARG A 224 -16.63 -0.55 4.08
C ARG A 224 -16.94 -2.04 4.18
N HIS A 225 -15.93 -2.91 4.28
CA HIS A 225 -16.16 -4.34 4.55
C HIS A 225 -16.92 -4.57 5.87
N VAL A 226 -16.62 -3.81 6.92
CA VAL A 226 -17.36 -3.90 8.20
C VAL A 226 -18.81 -3.48 8.01
N MET A 227 -19.04 -2.35 7.33
CA MET A 227 -20.37 -1.78 7.15
C MET A 227 -21.24 -2.62 6.19
N ASP A 228 -20.63 -3.30 5.20
CA ASP A 228 -21.31 -4.28 4.35
C ASP A 228 -21.72 -5.52 5.15
N GLY A 229 -21.00 -5.83 6.24
CA GLY A 229 -21.34 -6.87 7.19
C GLY A 229 -21.38 -8.27 6.53
N ALA A 230 -22.15 -9.18 7.12
CA ALA A 230 -22.27 -10.56 6.60
C ALA A 230 -23.36 -10.72 5.52
N GLN A 231 -24.19 -9.71 5.30
CA GLN A 231 -25.26 -9.79 4.30
C GLN A 231 -24.70 -9.58 2.88
N PRO A 232 -25.28 -10.18 1.84
CA PRO A 232 -24.88 -9.91 0.47
C PRO A 232 -24.99 -8.42 0.15
N VAL A 233 -23.97 -7.88 -0.52
CA VAL A 233 -23.99 -6.52 -1.01
C VAL A 233 -24.77 -6.51 -2.32
N GLU A 234 -25.88 -5.78 -2.36
CA GLU A 234 -26.65 -5.61 -3.59
C GLU A 234 -25.91 -4.65 -4.53
N CYS A 235 -25.79 -5.04 -5.81
CA CYS A 235 -25.18 -4.20 -6.83
C CYS A 235 -26.06 -4.17 -8.08
N SER A 236 -26.57 -2.98 -8.40
CA SER A 236 -27.63 -2.79 -9.40
C SER A 236 -27.12 -2.89 -10.84
N GLU A 237 -25.91 -2.42 -11.09
CA GLU A 237 -25.28 -2.40 -12.43
C GLU A 237 -24.03 -3.30 -12.52
N CYS A 238 -23.82 -4.20 -11.55
CA CYS A 238 -22.70 -5.13 -11.61
C CYS A 238 -22.90 -6.19 -12.71
N PRO A 239 -21.86 -6.49 -13.51
CA PRO A 239 -21.93 -7.53 -14.51
C PRO A 239 -22.01 -8.91 -13.85
N SER A 240 -22.72 -9.85 -14.51
CA SER A 240 -23.03 -11.18 -13.98
C SER A 240 -21.82 -12.09 -13.74
N TYR A 241 -20.61 -11.70 -14.19
CA TYR A 241 -19.39 -12.45 -13.93
C TYR A 241 -18.75 -12.15 -12.56
N LEU A 242 -19.21 -11.10 -11.86
CA LEU A 242 -18.77 -10.80 -10.51
C LEU A 242 -19.53 -11.68 -9.53
N ASP A 243 -18.81 -12.54 -8.82
CA ASP A 243 -19.36 -13.28 -7.68
C ASP A 243 -19.53 -12.37 -6.46
N GLU A 244 -20.22 -12.86 -5.42
CA GLU A 244 -20.53 -12.09 -4.21
C GLU A 244 -19.28 -11.47 -3.58
N GLN A 245 -18.16 -12.22 -3.54
CA GLN A 245 -16.93 -11.71 -2.96
C GLN A 245 -16.30 -10.63 -3.82
N SER A 246 -16.35 -10.75 -5.15
CA SER A 246 -15.89 -9.71 -6.07
C SER A 246 -16.75 -8.44 -5.94
N ILE A 247 -18.06 -8.57 -5.68
CA ILE A 247 -18.95 -7.43 -5.42
C ILE A 247 -18.61 -6.74 -4.10
N ARG A 248 -18.27 -7.50 -3.04
CA ARG A 248 -17.80 -6.93 -1.75
C ARG A 248 -16.51 -6.14 -1.91
N GLU A 249 -15.52 -6.71 -2.62
CA GLU A 249 -14.27 -6.00 -2.92
C GLU A 249 -14.53 -4.74 -3.77
N LEU A 250 -15.42 -4.83 -4.76
CA LEU A 250 -15.81 -3.67 -5.57
C LEU A 250 -16.50 -2.60 -4.73
N SER A 251 -17.37 -2.99 -3.79
CA SER A 251 -18.03 -2.08 -2.85
C SER A 251 -17.01 -1.31 -2.02
N ALA A 252 -16.03 -2.02 -1.46
CA ALA A 252 -14.94 -1.45 -0.67
C ALA A 252 -14.06 -0.48 -1.47
N TYR A 253 -13.60 -0.89 -2.65
CA TYR A 253 -12.79 -0.01 -3.51
C TYR A 253 -13.55 1.18 -4.06
N SER A 254 -14.81 0.99 -4.47
CA SER A 254 -15.65 2.09 -4.93
C SER A 254 -15.85 3.11 -3.82
N ALA A 255 -16.09 2.67 -2.58
CA ALA A 255 -16.24 3.55 -1.43
C ALA A 255 -14.93 4.29 -1.08
N GLU A 256 -13.80 3.58 -1.12
CA GLU A 256 -12.46 4.13 -0.91
C GLU A 256 -12.18 5.32 -1.83
N ILE A 257 -12.51 5.20 -3.12
CA ILE A 257 -12.29 6.26 -4.11
C ILE A 257 -13.38 7.33 -4.03
N ALA A 258 -14.65 6.94 -3.94
CA ALA A 258 -15.78 7.87 -4.04
C ALA A 258 -15.94 8.74 -2.78
N HIS A 259 -15.67 8.18 -1.60
CA HIS A 259 -15.99 8.81 -0.31
C HIS A 259 -14.76 9.05 0.56
N GLY A 260 -13.57 8.57 0.14
CA GLY A 260 -12.31 8.87 0.81
C GLY A 260 -11.84 10.32 0.60
N ASP A 261 -10.90 10.77 1.44
CA ASP A 261 -10.32 12.12 1.33
C ASP A 261 -9.10 12.19 0.38
N LEU A 262 -8.77 11.07 -0.27
CA LEU A 262 -7.64 10.90 -1.19
C LEU A 262 -8.01 10.02 -2.41
N PRO A 263 -9.00 10.42 -3.23
CA PRO A 263 -9.49 9.63 -4.38
C PRO A 263 -8.40 9.26 -5.39
N MET A 264 -7.45 10.17 -5.68
CA MET A 264 -6.39 9.90 -6.65
C MET A 264 -5.36 8.91 -6.11
N THR A 265 -5.01 9.02 -4.83
CA THR A 265 -4.12 8.08 -4.14
C THR A 265 -4.75 6.68 -4.08
N ALA A 266 -6.04 6.59 -3.73
CA ALA A 266 -6.80 5.34 -3.74
C ALA A 266 -6.86 4.72 -5.15
N PHE A 267 -7.11 5.53 -6.17
CA PHE A 267 -7.14 5.04 -7.55
C PHE A 267 -5.76 4.59 -8.06
N PHE A 268 -4.69 5.30 -7.67
CA PHE A 268 -3.32 4.84 -7.94
C PHE A 268 -3.07 3.46 -7.33
N GLN A 269 -3.47 3.24 -6.07
CA GLN A 269 -3.34 1.97 -5.38
C GLN A 269 -4.10 0.85 -6.12
N VAL A 270 -5.36 1.09 -6.51
CA VAL A 270 -6.18 0.19 -7.33
C VAL A 270 -5.45 -0.19 -8.64
N CYS A 271 -4.90 0.81 -9.33
CA CYS A 271 -4.20 0.61 -10.57
C CYS A 271 -2.89 -0.16 -10.40
N HIS A 272 -2.15 0.10 -9.32
CA HIS A 272 -0.94 -0.63 -9.00
C HIS A 272 -1.23 -2.12 -8.76
N TYR A 273 -2.21 -2.45 -7.91
CA TYR A 273 -2.55 -3.83 -7.60
C TYR A 273 -3.08 -4.63 -8.79
N LEU A 274 -3.80 -3.98 -9.70
CA LEU A 274 -4.27 -4.63 -10.92
C LEU A 274 -3.12 -5.23 -11.76
N HIS A 275 -1.91 -4.65 -11.68
CA HIS A 275 -0.74 -5.15 -12.41
C HIS A 275 -0.01 -6.28 -11.69
N MET A 276 -0.24 -6.47 -10.39
CA MET A 276 0.46 -7.46 -9.55
C MET A 276 -0.34 -8.74 -9.32
N GLU A 277 -1.67 -8.65 -9.34
CA GLU A 277 -2.57 -9.75 -8.96
C GLU A 277 -2.67 -10.86 -10.02
N ASP A 278 -2.88 -12.10 -9.55
CA ASP A 278 -3.38 -13.18 -10.42
C ASP A 278 -4.77 -12.79 -10.93
N ARG A 279 -4.95 -12.89 -12.24
CA ARG A 279 -6.15 -12.43 -12.95
C ARG A 279 -7.44 -13.06 -12.40
N ASN A 280 -7.39 -14.18 -11.69
CA ASN A 280 -8.58 -14.91 -11.26
C ASN A 280 -9.00 -14.75 -9.78
N THR A 281 -8.40 -13.84 -9.01
CA THR A 281 -8.88 -13.53 -7.65
C THR A 281 -10.15 -12.67 -7.68
N PRO A 282 -11.02 -12.71 -6.64
CA PRO A 282 -12.16 -11.80 -6.52
C PRO A 282 -11.73 -10.34 -6.56
N HIS A 283 -10.60 -10.05 -5.92
CA HIS A 283 -9.95 -8.76 -5.89
C HIS A 283 -9.59 -8.26 -7.30
N ALA A 284 -8.87 -9.07 -8.09
CA ALA A 284 -8.52 -8.72 -9.47
C ALA A 284 -9.74 -8.52 -10.38
N ARG A 285 -10.83 -9.26 -10.16
CA ARG A 285 -12.10 -9.07 -10.89
C ARG A 285 -12.74 -7.72 -10.56
N ALA A 286 -12.79 -7.36 -9.29
CA ALA A 286 -13.30 -6.06 -8.83
C ALA A 286 -12.49 -4.89 -9.40
N LEU A 287 -11.16 -4.95 -9.28
CA LEU A 287 -10.26 -3.92 -9.78
C LEU A 287 -10.38 -3.72 -11.30
N ARG A 288 -10.51 -4.81 -12.09
CA ARG A 288 -10.73 -4.71 -13.54
C ARG A 288 -12.02 -4.00 -13.90
N PHE A 289 -13.11 -4.36 -13.23
CA PHE A 289 -14.39 -3.70 -13.49
C PHE A 289 -14.34 -2.21 -13.13
N LEU A 290 -13.77 -1.90 -11.96
CA LEU A 290 -13.66 -0.54 -11.46
C LEU A 290 -12.82 0.35 -12.39
N THR A 291 -11.63 -0.12 -12.79
CA THR A 291 -10.74 0.61 -13.71
C THR A 291 -11.33 0.74 -15.11
N THR A 292 -12.07 -0.26 -15.60
CA THR A 292 -12.79 -0.11 -16.88
C THR A 292 -13.89 0.96 -16.79
N SER A 293 -14.48 1.14 -15.61
CA SER A 293 -15.61 2.06 -15.39
C SER A 293 -15.18 3.50 -15.07
N LEU A 294 -14.04 3.69 -14.41
CA LEU A 294 -13.51 5.02 -14.03
C LEU A 294 -12.43 5.56 -14.97
N GLY A 295 -11.87 4.71 -15.83
CA GLY A 295 -10.81 5.06 -16.77
C GLY A 295 -9.62 4.12 -16.67
N GLU A 296 -9.01 3.78 -17.81
CA GLU A 296 -7.86 2.88 -17.81
C GLU A 296 -6.68 3.49 -17.06
N CYS A 297 -6.00 2.66 -16.27
CA CYS A 297 -4.88 3.08 -15.42
C CYS A 297 -3.74 3.79 -16.15
N GLY A 298 -3.58 3.56 -17.47
CA GLY A 298 -2.54 4.21 -18.27
C GLY A 298 -2.90 5.60 -18.79
N ASN A 299 -4.12 6.08 -18.55
CA ASN A 299 -4.62 7.34 -19.06
C ASN A 299 -4.66 8.40 -17.95
N TYR A 300 -4.47 9.66 -18.33
CA TYR A 300 -4.64 10.78 -17.40
C TYR A 300 -6.07 10.79 -16.86
N PRO A 301 -6.25 11.00 -15.55
CA PRO A 301 -7.58 11.04 -14.96
C PRO A 301 -8.33 12.28 -15.47
N PRO A 302 -9.64 12.20 -15.69
CA PRO A 302 -10.43 13.37 -16.06
C PRO A 302 -10.47 14.39 -14.91
N SER A 303 -10.67 15.67 -15.23
CA SER A 303 -10.65 16.76 -14.22
C SER A 303 -11.75 16.63 -13.17
N ASP A 304 -12.84 15.93 -13.49
CA ASP A 304 -13.99 15.64 -12.65
C ASP A 304 -13.96 14.19 -12.09
N PHE A 305 -12.77 13.57 -12.01
CA PHE A 305 -12.62 12.17 -11.59
C PHE A 305 -13.36 11.82 -10.28
N ALA A 306 -13.24 12.65 -9.25
CA ALA A 306 -13.92 12.42 -7.97
C ALA A 306 -15.46 12.44 -8.10
N ASP A 307 -16.00 13.24 -9.02
CA ASP A 307 -17.44 13.28 -9.29
C ASP A 307 -17.87 12.02 -10.04
N GLN A 308 -17.08 11.59 -11.02
CA GLN A 308 -17.33 10.34 -11.75
C GLN A 308 -17.26 9.11 -10.83
N ALA A 309 -16.32 9.07 -9.90
CA ALA A 309 -16.22 8.03 -8.88
C ALA A 309 -17.49 7.95 -8.01
N ARG A 310 -17.97 9.10 -7.52
CA ARG A 310 -19.21 9.19 -6.74
C ARG A 310 -20.44 8.78 -7.54
N GLN A 311 -20.53 9.16 -8.81
CA GLN A 311 -21.63 8.76 -9.68
C GLN A 311 -21.60 7.26 -10.01
N LEU A 312 -20.42 6.67 -10.21
CA LEU A 312 -20.28 5.23 -10.37
C LEU A 312 -20.73 4.51 -9.09
N ASP A 313 -20.27 4.97 -7.93
CA ASP A 313 -20.64 4.42 -6.62
C ASP A 313 -22.16 4.38 -6.42
N LEU A 314 -22.81 5.53 -6.69
CA LEU A 314 -24.25 5.70 -6.58
C LEU A 314 -25.02 4.77 -7.52
N ARG A 315 -24.55 4.61 -8.77
CA ARG A 315 -25.18 3.68 -9.73
C ARG A 315 -25.04 2.22 -9.32
N LEU A 316 -23.88 1.84 -8.79
CA LEU A 316 -23.62 0.46 -8.40
C LEU A 316 -24.37 0.09 -7.11
N PHE A 317 -24.30 0.94 -6.09
CA PHE A 317 -24.65 0.59 -4.72
C PHE A 317 -25.71 1.50 -4.07
N GLY A 318 -26.28 2.46 -4.81
CA GLY A 318 -27.28 3.39 -4.31
C GLY A 318 -26.72 4.44 -3.36
N GLU A 319 -27.61 5.14 -2.64
CA GLU A 319 -27.19 6.08 -1.60
C GLU A 319 -26.58 5.33 -0.42
N ARG A 320 -25.36 5.72 -0.06
CA ARG A 320 -24.61 5.09 1.04
C ARG A 320 -24.11 6.14 2.01
N GLU A 321 -23.97 5.71 3.27
CA GLU A 321 -23.35 6.53 4.31
C GLU A 321 -21.86 6.75 3.97
N VAL A 322 -21.45 8.02 3.95
CA VAL A 322 -20.05 8.41 3.78
C VAL A 322 -19.23 7.84 4.94
N ILE A 323 -17.99 7.46 4.67
CA ILE A 323 -17.08 6.88 5.67
C ILE A 323 -16.07 7.96 6.12
N PRO A 324 -16.42 8.83 7.09
CA PRO A 324 -15.45 9.75 7.63
C PRO A 324 -14.47 8.98 8.52
N LEU A 325 -13.18 9.15 8.25
CA LEU A 325 -12.17 8.81 9.24
C LEU A 325 -12.26 9.80 10.42
N PRO A 326 -11.98 9.37 11.66
CA PRO A 326 -11.94 10.27 12.81
C PRO A 326 -11.06 11.50 12.57
N GLU A 327 -11.43 12.65 13.16
CA GLU A 327 -10.65 13.88 13.06
C GLU A 327 -9.21 13.72 13.59
N ASP A 328 -9.03 12.83 14.57
CA ASP A 328 -7.74 12.50 15.17
C ASP A 328 -6.96 11.40 14.43
N PHE A 329 -7.45 10.93 13.27
CA PHE A 329 -6.75 9.92 12.50
C PHE A 329 -5.36 10.44 12.12
N PRO A 330 -4.28 9.67 12.35
CA PRO A 330 -2.93 10.20 12.26
C PRO A 330 -2.58 10.79 10.89
N THR A 331 -1.94 11.95 10.89
CA THR A 331 -1.35 12.57 9.68
C THR A 331 0.12 12.17 9.48
N ARG A 332 0.72 11.52 10.50
CA ARG A 332 2.06 10.94 10.47
C ARG A 332 2.07 9.63 11.24
N LEU A 333 2.60 8.58 10.63
CA LEU A 333 2.70 7.26 11.23
C LEU A 333 4.15 6.83 11.33
N ARG A 334 4.63 6.57 12.56
CA ARG A 334 5.98 6.05 12.76
C ARG A 334 6.10 4.68 12.10
N THR A 335 6.97 4.60 11.11
CA THR A 335 7.37 3.34 10.49
C THR A 335 8.55 2.75 11.24
N ARG A 336 8.72 1.43 11.13
CA ARG A 336 10.01 0.83 11.47
C ARG A 336 10.97 1.11 10.32
N ASP A 337 12.16 1.58 10.67
CA ASP A 337 13.30 1.48 9.77
C ASP A 337 13.63 -0.03 9.74
N TYR A 338 13.35 -0.70 8.60
CA TYR A 338 13.68 -2.12 8.39
C TYR A 338 15.13 -2.28 8.01
#